data_AF-A0A7V2SJB9-F1
#
_entry.id   AF-A0A7V2SJB9-F1
#
_cell.length_a   1.000
_cell.length_b   1.000
_cell.length_c   1.000
_cell.angle_alpha   90.00
_cell.angle_beta   90.00
_cell.angle_gamma   90.00
#
_symmetry.space_group_name_H-M   'P 1'
#
loop_
_entity.id
_entity.type
_entity.pdbx_description
1 polymer ?
#
loop_
_entity_poly.entity_id
_entity_poly.type
_entity_poly.pdbx_seq_one_letter_code
_entity_poly.pdbx_strand_id
1 'polypeptide(L)'
;MKRLLVKTHELWLETQMAAFMSRETENKRVLTEFAKILWRHFTWIEHALIVEGIDYDYNRDNIPIKVERLSVIVADLVRRMNDLELMLVHLEDEALRHRIETDLNYLRYALGQMPDEEIHAFDMNRRYRDIELDEEATGALTLFLFEESYKEYELIMIYNYLQAHSDDAFLNRIFQILIDESFFHLRSFGEMMAEMGILGVPRVIHESLYKVSDLEKFLLDGIEEEIAAKEQCKELSD
;
A
#
# COMPACT_ATOMS: atom_id res chain seq x y z
N MET A 1 -6.60 -18.75 -7.80
CA MET A 1 -7.34 -17.47 -7.91
C MET A 1 -7.41 -16.68 -6.61
N LYS A 2 -8.22 -17.01 -5.58
CA LYS A 2 -8.23 -16.20 -4.33
C LYS A 2 -6.85 -16.02 -3.68
N ARG A 3 -6.08 -17.10 -3.56
CA ARG A 3 -4.70 -17.06 -3.05
C ARG A 3 -3.76 -16.22 -3.93
N LEU A 4 -4.00 -16.19 -5.24
CA LEU A 4 -3.22 -15.38 -6.17
C LEU A 4 -3.41 -13.90 -5.85
N LEU A 5 -4.66 -13.44 -5.68
CA LEU A 5 -4.96 -12.06 -5.26
C LEU A 5 -4.26 -11.69 -3.95
N VAL A 6 -4.40 -12.53 -2.91
CA VAL A 6 -3.77 -12.29 -1.60
C VAL A 6 -2.26 -12.17 -1.72
N LYS A 7 -1.61 -13.05 -2.49
CA LYS A 7 -0.14 -13.00 -2.65
C LYS A 7 0.33 -11.84 -3.54
N THR A 8 -0.46 -11.41 -4.52
CA THR A 8 -0.18 -10.17 -5.27
C THR A 8 -0.31 -8.94 -4.37
N HIS A 9 -1.34 -8.89 -3.52
CA HIS A 9 -1.53 -7.83 -2.53
C HIS A 9 -0.33 -7.76 -1.57
N GLU A 10 0.05 -8.88 -0.95
CA GLU A 10 1.20 -8.92 -0.05
C GLU A 10 2.50 -8.44 -0.74
N LEU A 11 2.73 -8.87 -1.98
CA LEU A 11 3.92 -8.47 -2.75
C LEU A 11 3.91 -6.97 -3.07
N TRP A 12 2.77 -6.40 -3.47
CA TRP A 12 2.61 -4.96 -3.69
C TRP A 12 2.92 -4.19 -2.40
N LEU A 13 2.28 -4.55 -1.29
CA LEU A 13 2.40 -3.82 -0.03
C LEU A 13 3.82 -3.92 0.53
N GLU A 14 4.47 -5.08 0.47
CA GLU A 14 5.87 -5.23 0.88
C GLU A 14 6.83 -4.40 0.02
N THR A 15 6.60 -4.36 -1.30
CA THR A 15 7.39 -3.52 -2.22
C THR A 15 7.20 -2.04 -1.90
N GLN A 16 5.97 -1.63 -1.56
CA GLN A 16 5.66 -0.27 -1.17
C GLN A 16 6.36 0.13 0.13
N MET A 17 6.38 -0.76 1.13
CA MET A 17 7.11 -0.55 2.39
C MET A 17 8.62 -0.53 2.17
N ALA A 18 9.15 -1.37 1.27
CA ALA A 18 10.54 -1.34 0.86
C ALA A 18 10.93 0.02 0.23
N ALA A 19 10.03 0.61 -0.56
CA ALA A 19 10.23 1.95 -1.11
C ALA A 19 10.28 3.01 -0.01
N PHE A 20 9.39 2.94 0.99
CA PHE A 20 9.35 3.92 2.10
C PHE A 20 10.59 3.87 2.98
N MET A 21 11.12 2.68 3.27
CA MET A 21 12.33 2.52 4.10
C MET A 21 13.64 2.86 3.37
N SER A 22 13.62 2.86 2.04
CA SER A 22 14.80 3.14 1.23
C SER A 22 15.16 4.63 1.30
N ARG A 23 16.45 4.95 1.21
CA ARG A 23 16.92 6.35 1.21
C ARG A 23 16.56 7.04 -0.11
N GLU A 24 16.59 8.38 -0.15
CA GLU A 24 16.39 9.21 -1.36
C GLU A 24 17.48 8.95 -2.42
N THR A 25 17.34 7.81 -3.10
CA THR A 25 18.30 7.25 -4.04
C THR A 25 17.57 6.58 -5.21
N GLU A 26 18.34 6.05 -6.15
CA GLU A 26 17.82 5.23 -7.23
C GLU A 26 17.02 4.01 -6.73
N ASN A 27 17.37 3.46 -5.55
CA ASN A 27 16.65 2.32 -4.98
C ASN A 27 15.19 2.65 -4.67
N LYS A 28 14.94 3.77 -3.96
CA LYS A 28 13.58 4.25 -3.67
C LYS A 28 12.79 4.47 -4.95
N ARG A 29 13.41 5.08 -5.98
CA ARG A 29 12.76 5.31 -7.28
C ARG A 29 12.32 4.00 -7.93
N VAL A 30 13.21 3.01 -8.00
CA VAL A 30 12.93 1.69 -8.59
C VAL A 30 11.81 0.98 -7.83
N LEU A 31 11.91 0.91 -6.50
CA LEU A 31 10.90 0.25 -5.66
C LEU A 31 9.54 0.93 -5.77
N THR A 32 9.50 2.26 -5.86
CA THR A 32 8.26 3.03 -6.05
C THR A 32 7.59 2.70 -7.39
N GLU A 33 8.36 2.65 -8.48
CA GLU A 33 7.82 2.27 -9.78
C GLU A 33 7.35 0.80 -9.82
N PHE A 34 8.05 -0.08 -9.10
CA PHE A 34 7.66 -1.50 -9.01
C PHE A 34 6.41 -1.69 -8.19
N ALA A 35 6.24 -0.96 -7.09
CA ALA A 35 4.99 -0.93 -6.33
C ALA A 35 3.81 -0.52 -7.23
N LYS A 36 3.97 0.50 -8.09
CA LYS A 36 2.91 0.90 -9.06
C LYS A 36 2.60 -0.20 -10.09
N ILE A 37 3.59 -0.96 -10.54
CA ILE A 37 3.37 -2.09 -11.46
C ILE A 37 2.56 -3.18 -10.75
N LEU A 38 2.98 -3.55 -9.54
CA LEU A 38 2.35 -4.59 -8.75
C LEU A 38 0.92 -4.21 -8.30
N TRP A 39 0.67 -2.92 -8.05
CA TRP A 39 -0.67 -2.41 -7.82
C TRP A 39 -1.59 -2.71 -9.02
N ARG A 40 -1.13 -2.45 -10.25
CA ARG A 40 -1.92 -2.79 -11.44
C ARG A 40 -2.15 -4.30 -11.58
N HIS A 41 -1.15 -5.11 -11.27
CA HIS A 41 -1.33 -6.57 -11.28
C HIS A 41 -2.41 -7.00 -10.29
N PHE A 42 -2.40 -6.41 -9.09
CA PHE A 42 -3.42 -6.65 -8.07
C PHE A 42 -4.82 -6.32 -8.58
N THR A 43 -5.02 -5.12 -9.14
CA THR A 43 -6.34 -4.70 -9.66
C THR A 43 -6.80 -5.51 -10.88
N TRP A 44 -5.88 -5.95 -11.75
CA TRP A 44 -6.22 -6.83 -12.87
C TRP A 44 -6.66 -8.23 -12.41
N ILE A 45 -5.97 -8.80 -11.42
CA ILE A 45 -6.33 -10.11 -10.86
C ILE A 45 -7.67 -10.02 -10.11
N GLU A 46 -7.91 -8.92 -9.41
CA GLU A 46 -9.21 -8.64 -8.79
C GLU A 46 -10.34 -8.62 -9.82
N HIS A 47 -10.17 -7.86 -10.90
CA HIS A 47 -11.17 -7.82 -11.96
C HIS A 47 -11.39 -9.20 -12.58
N ALA A 48 -10.35 -10.02 -12.75
CA ALA A 48 -10.48 -11.39 -13.24
C ALA A 48 -11.35 -12.26 -12.30
N LEU A 49 -11.17 -12.14 -10.98
CA LEU A 49 -12.02 -12.82 -10.00
C LEU A 49 -13.50 -12.42 -10.13
N ILE A 50 -13.77 -11.13 -10.33
CA ILE A 50 -15.14 -10.61 -10.50
C ILE A 50 -15.79 -11.19 -11.76
N VAL A 51 -15.08 -11.17 -12.89
CA VAL A 51 -15.56 -11.73 -14.16
C VAL A 51 -15.84 -13.24 -14.05
N GLU A 52 -15.01 -13.97 -13.31
CA GLU A 52 -15.18 -15.40 -13.05
C GLU A 52 -16.26 -15.70 -11.98
N GLY A 53 -16.85 -14.67 -11.34
CA GLY A 53 -17.84 -14.83 -10.29
C GLY A 53 -17.27 -15.42 -9.00
N ILE A 54 -15.97 -15.24 -8.74
CA ILE A 54 -15.27 -15.75 -7.57
C ILE A 54 -15.25 -14.68 -6.48
N ASP A 55 -16.00 -14.91 -5.41
CA ASP A 55 -15.98 -14.05 -4.22
C ASP A 55 -14.57 -14.01 -3.57
N TYR A 56 -14.20 -12.86 -3.01
CA TYR A 56 -12.88 -12.63 -2.43
C TYR A 56 -12.94 -11.65 -1.25
N ASP A 57 -11.84 -11.61 -0.50
CA ASP A 57 -11.62 -10.66 0.57
C ASP A 57 -10.18 -10.11 0.49
N TYR A 58 -9.88 -9.14 1.34
CA TYR A 58 -8.54 -8.58 1.49
C TYR A 58 -7.78 -9.16 2.71
N ASN A 59 -8.20 -10.34 3.21
CA ASN A 59 -7.47 -11.00 4.28
C ASN A 59 -6.08 -11.42 3.80
N ARG A 60 -5.08 -11.21 4.64
CA ARG A 60 -3.68 -11.57 4.35
C ARG A 60 -2.93 -11.93 5.62
N ASP A 61 -1.80 -12.59 5.43
CA ASP A 61 -0.84 -12.85 6.51
C ASP A 61 -0.08 -11.57 6.89
N ASN A 62 0.59 -11.59 8.04
CA ASN A 62 1.50 -10.52 8.42
C ASN A 62 2.66 -10.40 7.42
N ILE A 63 3.07 -9.17 7.09
CA ILE A 63 4.17 -8.90 6.15
C ILE A 63 5.39 -8.47 6.97
N PRO A 64 6.44 -9.30 7.08
CA PRO A 64 7.61 -9.01 7.90
C PRO A 64 8.56 -8.03 7.20
N ILE A 65 8.41 -6.73 7.46
CA ILE A 65 9.24 -5.69 6.83
C ILE A 65 10.50 -5.30 7.63
N LYS A 66 10.62 -5.73 8.89
CA LYS A 66 11.71 -5.30 9.77
C LYS A 66 13.04 -5.95 9.37
N VAL A 67 13.92 -5.15 8.77
CA VAL A 67 15.25 -5.56 8.29
C VAL A 67 16.31 -4.50 8.59
N GLU A 68 17.58 -4.89 8.65
CA GLU A 68 18.73 -3.98 8.83
C GLU A 68 19.35 -3.55 7.48
N ARG A 69 19.12 -4.34 6.43
CA ARG A 69 19.73 -4.18 5.10
C ARG A 69 18.66 -4.33 4.02
N LEU A 70 18.73 -3.49 2.98
CA LEU A 70 17.80 -3.55 1.85
C LEU A 70 17.88 -4.89 1.11
N SER A 71 19.07 -5.49 1.01
CA SER A 71 19.25 -6.79 0.37
C SER A 71 18.38 -7.91 0.97
N VAL A 72 18.03 -7.83 2.26
CA VAL A 72 17.17 -8.82 2.92
C VAL A 72 15.73 -8.72 2.42
N ILE A 73 15.16 -7.51 2.37
CA ILE A 73 13.80 -7.32 1.87
C ILE A 73 13.74 -7.60 0.35
N VAL A 74 14.76 -7.20 -0.41
CA VAL A 74 14.87 -7.50 -1.85
C VAL A 74 14.89 -9.01 -2.11
N ALA A 75 15.60 -9.80 -1.31
CA ALA A 75 15.60 -11.24 -1.43
C ALA A 75 14.20 -11.85 -1.16
N ASP A 76 13.46 -11.32 -0.20
CA ASP A 76 12.09 -11.78 0.07
C ASP A 76 11.12 -11.41 -1.05
N LEU A 77 11.22 -10.20 -1.60
CA LEU A 77 10.46 -9.77 -2.77
C LEU A 77 10.68 -10.72 -3.95
N VAL A 78 11.93 -11.06 -4.27
CA VAL A 78 12.26 -12.00 -5.34
C VAL A 78 11.66 -13.38 -5.07
N ARG A 79 11.74 -13.89 -3.83
CA ARG A 79 11.13 -15.15 -3.43
C ARG A 79 9.62 -15.13 -3.65
N ARG A 80 8.92 -14.08 -3.21
CA ARG A 80 7.47 -13.92 -3.39
C ARG A 80 7.08 -13.81 -4.86
N MET A 81 7.88 -13.13 -5.69
CA MET A 81 7.66 -13.09 -7.14
C MET A 81 7.72 -14.48 -7.77
N ASN A 82 8.66 -15.34 -7.34
CA ASN A 82 8.73 -16.73 -7.81
C ASN A 82 7.51 -17.54 -7.36
N ASP A 83 7.09 -17.39 -6.09
CA ASP A 83 5.88 -18.05 -5.58
C ASP A 83 4.64 -17.60 -6.36
N LEU A 84 4.56 -16.30 -6.68
CA LEU A 84 3.45 -15.72 -7.45
C LEU A 84 3.40 -16.26 -8.87
N GLU A 85 4.54 -16.33 -9.56
CA GLU A 85 4.64 -16.86 -10.93
C GLU A 85 4.13 -18.30 -11.01
N LEU A 86 4.44 -19.14 -10.02
CA LEU A 86 3.90 -20.51 -9.95
C LEU A 86 2.37 -20.53 -9.80
N MET A 87 1.77 -19.52 -9.16
CA MET A 87 0.32 -19.41 -8.99
C MET A 87 -0.40 -18.83 -10.20
N LEU A 88 0.31 -18.16 -11.12
CA LEU A 88 -0.27 -17.59 -12.34
C LEU A 88 -0.83 -18.66 -13.29
N VAL A 89 -0.42 -19.92 -13.16
CA VAL A 89 -1.03 -21.06 -13.88
C VAL A 89 -2.54 -21.18 -13.66
N HIS A 90 -3.04 -20.62 -12.55
CA HIS A 90 -4.47 -20.64 -12.24
C HIS A 90 -5.26 -19.51 -12.90
N LEU A 91 -4.59 -18.55 -13.55
CA LEU A 91 -5.23 -17.47 -14.28
C LEU A 91 -5.55 -17.96 -15.70
N GLU A 92 -6.85 -17.99 -16.05
CA GLU A 92 -7.32 -18.50 -17.35
C GLU A 92 -6.99 -17.53 -18.50
N ASP A 93 -6.99 -16.23 -18.25
CA ASP A 93 -6.60 -15.21 -19.22
C ASP A 93 -5.09 -15.30 -19.53
N GLU A 94 -4.77 -15.93 -20.66
CA GLU A 94 -3.39 -16.14 -21.10
C GLU A 94 -2.64 -14.83 -21.40
N ALA A 95 -3.35 -13.80 -21.88
CA ALA A 95 -2.74 -12.53 -22.22
C ALA A 95 -2.37 -11.75 -20.96
N LEU A 96 -3.27 -11.73 -19.97
CA LEU A 96 -3.01 -11.16 -18.66
C LEU A 96 -1.91 -11.94 -17.93
N ARG A 97 -1.96 -13.28 -17.95
CA ARG A 97 -0.91 -14.14 -17.38
C ARG A 97 0.45 -13.80 -17.96
N HIS A 98 0.58 -13.80 -19.29
CA HIS A 98 1.83 -13.50 -19.98
C HIS A 98 2.35 -12.08 -19.67
N ARG A 99 1.43 -11.12 -19.55
CA ARG A 99 1.78 -9.75 -19.17
C ARG A 99 2.39 -9.68 -17.77
N ILE A 100 1.75 -10.31 -16.78
CA ILE A 100 2.25 -10.34 -15.41
C ILE A 100 3.59 -11.08 -15.35
N GLU A 101 3.73 -12.24 -15.97
CA GLU A 101 4.99 -13.00 -16.03
C GLU A 101 6.16 -12.17 -16.59
N THR A 102 5.91 -11.42 -17.67
CA THR A 102 6.95 -10.58 -18.29
C THR A 102 7.37 -9.44 -17.36
N ASP A 103 6.41 -8.78 -16.73
CA ASP A 103 6.68 -7.72 -15.75
C ASP A 103 7.46 -8.29 -14.54
N LEU A 104 7.06 -9.44 -13.98
CA LEU A 104 7.76 -10.09 -12.86
C LEU A 104 9.20 -10.49 -13.21
N ASN A 105 9.42 -10.99 -14.42
CA ASN A 105 10.76 -11.31 -14.91
C ASN A 105 11.67 -10.08 -14.92
N TYR A 106 11.16 -8.95 -15.43
CA TYR A 106 11.90 -7.68 -15.44
C TYR A 106 12.16 -7.17 -14.02
N LEU A 107 11.14 -7.18 -13.15
CA LEU A 107 11.25 -6.76 -11.76
C LEU A 107 12.34 -7.55 -11.03
N ARG A 108 12.33 -8.88 -11.11
CA ARG A 108 13.37 -9.74 -10.49
C ARG A 108 14.77 -9.42 -11.00
N TYR A 109 14.93 -9.25 -12.31
CA TYR A 109 16.21 -8.90 -12.89
C TYR A 109 16.74 -7.58 -12.31
N ALA A 110 15.91 -6.54 -12.33
CA ALA A 110 16.29 -5.21 -11.85
C ALA A 110 16.54 -5.16 -10.34
N LEU A 111 15.69 -5.83 -9.54
CA LEU A 111 15.89 -5.99 -8.09
C LEU A 111 17.24 -6.64 -7.78
N GLY A 112 17.65 -7.65 -8.55
CA GLY A 112 18.95 -8.32 -8.40
C GLY A 112 20.17 -7.44 -8.72
N GLN A 113 19.98 -6.28 -9.35
CA GLN A 113 21.05 -5.31 -9.64
C GLN A 113 21.10 -4.15 -8.63
N MET A 114 20.15 -4.05 -7.71
CA MET A 114 20.08 -2.92 -6.79
C MET A 114 21.26 -2.94 -5.80
N PRO A 115 21.93 -1.80 -5.58
CA PRO A 115 22.93 -1.69 -4.52
C PRO A 115 22.26 -1.86 -3.15
N ASP A 116 22.96 -2.52 -2.25
CA ASP A 116 22.50 -2.70 -0.88
C ASP A 116 22.74 -1.42 -0.05
N GLU A 117 21.86 -1.16 0.93
CA GLU A 117 21.94 -0.02 1.83
C GLU A 117 21.48 -0.38 3.25
N GLU A 118 21.91 0.43 4.22
CA GLU A 118 21.48 0.29 5.62
C GLU A 118 20.09 0.90 5.82
N ILE A 119 19.25 0.17 6.54
CA ILE A 119 17.88 0.56 6.84
C ILE A 119 17.79 1.05 8.29
N HIS A 120 17.28 2.27 8.47
CA HIS A 120 17.05 2.89 9.79
C HIS A 120 15.57 2.97 10.17
N ALA A 121 14.67 2.49 9.30
CA ALA A 121 13.22 2.62 9.45
C ALA A 121 12.60 1.93 10.68
N PHE A 122 13.42 1.27 11.50
CA PHE A 122 12.99 0.46 12.65
C PHE A 122 13.84 0.66 13.92
N ASP A 123 14.67 1.70 13.95
CA ASP A 123 15.59 1.98 15.07
C ASP A 123 14.94 2.72 16.25
N MET A 124 13.67 3.12 16.11
CA MET A 124 12.89 3.86 17.10
C MET A 124 13.53 5.19 17.55
N ASN A 125 14.29 5.85 16.67
CA ASN A 125 14.94 7.12 17.00
C ASN A 125 13.93 8.25 17.30
N ARG A 126 12.72 8.18 16.73
CA ARG A 126 11.59 9.12 16.87
C ARG A 126 11.97 10.59 16.64
N ARG A 127 12.94 10.82 15.75
CA ARG A 127 13.36 12.15 15.29
C ARG A 127 12.86 12.36 13.88
N TYR A 128 12.37 13.57 13.61
CA TYR A 128 11.92 13.95 12.28
C TYR A 128 12.68 15.18 11.82
N ARG A 129 13.61 14.99 10.87
CA ARG A 129 14.48 16.03 10.33
C ARG A 129 15.20 16.82 11.44
N ASP A 130 15.33 18.12 11.23
CA ASP A 130 15.89 19.07 12.17
C ASP A 130 14.81 19.75 13.04
N ILE A 131 13.66 19.10 13.24
CA ILE A 131 12.56 19.63 14.06
C ILE A 131 12.70 19.10 15.48
N GLU A 132 12.85 20.02 16.44
CA GLU A 132 12.80 19.69 17.87
C GLU A 132 11.33 19.56 18.30
N LEU A 133 10.91 18.34 18.60
CA LEU A 133 9.62 18.03 19.20
C LEU A 133 9.84 17.67 20.67
N ASP A 134 8.99 18.18 21.57
CA ASP A 134 8.94 17.68 22.94
C ASP A 134 8.31 16.28 22.99
N GLU A 135 8.30 15.67 24.18
CA GLU A 135 7.80 14.30 24.34
C GLU A 135 6.32 14.16 23.99
N GLU A 136 5.51 15.17 24.30
CA GLU A 136 4.07 15.19 24.02
C GLU A 136 3.80 15.29 22.52
N ALA A 137 4.44 16.24 21.85
CA ALA A 137 4.36 16.42 20.39
C ALA A 137 4.90 15.20 19.64
N THR A 138 6.00 14.61 20.11
CA THR A 138 6.55 13.36 19.52
C THR A 138 5.57 12.21 19.71
N GLY A 139 4.91 12.12 20.87
CA GLY A 139 3.84 11.17 21.16
C GLY A 139 2.66 11.32 20.21
N ALA A 140 2.12 12.53 20.11
CA ALA A 140 0.99 12.87 19.25
C ALA A 140 1.30 12.58 17.77
N LEU A 141 2.46 13.00 17.27
CA LEU A 141 2.88 12.72 15.89
C LEU A 141 3.02 11.21 15.62
N THR A 142 3.57 10.46 16.57
CA THR A 142 3.70 9.00 16.43
C THR A 142 2.32 8.34 16.28
N LEU A 143 1.37 8.70 17.14
CA LEU A 143 0.00 8.16 17.08
C LEU A 143 -0.69 8.55 15.77
N PHE A 144 -0.65 9.84 15.42
CA PHE A 144 -1.20 10.37 14.18
C PHE A 144 -0.70 9.61 12.96
N LEU A 145 0.62 9.39 12.85
CA LEU A 145 1.20 8.67 11.71
C LEU A 145 0.69 7.23 11.60
N PHE A 146 0.50 6.51 12.72
CA PHE A 146 -0.07 5.16 12.68
C PHE A 146 -1.56 5.15 12.29
N GLU A 147 -2.34 6.11 12.79
CA GLU A 147 -3.77 6.22 12.50
C GLU A 147 -4.00 6.62 11.04
N GLU A 148 -3.33 7.67 10.58
CA GLU A 148 -3.48 8.17 9.21
C GLU A 148 -2.88 7.23 8.17
N SER A 149 -1.70 6.63 8.41
CA SER A 149 -1.19 5.62 7.45
C SER A 149 -2.11 4.41 7.31
N TYR A 150 -2.79 4.01 8.38
CA TYR A 150 -3.78 2.95 8.33
C TYR A 150 -5.03 3.39 7.56
N LYS A 151 -5.54 4.59 7.85
CA LYS A 151 -6.71 5.18 7.17
C LYS A 151 -6.48 5.33 5.67
N GLU A 152 -5.34 5.85 5.25
CA GLU A 152 -5.04 6.06 3.83
C GLU A 152 -4.92 4.74 3.06
N TYR A 153 -4.30 3.73 3.68
CA TYR A 153 -4.29 2.39 3.11
C TYR A 153 -5.69 1.78 3.05
N GLU A 154 -6.53 2.00 4.07
CA GLU A 154 -7.93 1.55 4.08
C GLU A 154 -8.73 2.17 2.93
N LEU A 155 -8.61 3.49 2.74
CA LEU A 155 -9.27 4.23 1.67
C LEU A 155 -8.84 3.73 0.28
N ILE A 156 -7.54 3.49 0.04
CA ILE A 156 -7.06 2.89 -1.22
C ILE A 156 -7.83 1.61 -1.55
N MET A 157 -7.96 0.71 -0.56
CA MET A 157 -8.58 -0.59 -0.76
C MET A 157 -10.11 -0.51 -0.89
N ILE A 158 -10.76 0.38 -0.13
CA ILE A 158 -12.21 0.62 -0.24
C ILE A 158 -12.53 1.18 -1.63
N TYR A 159 -11.87 2.26 -2.05
CA TYR A 159 -12.13 2.87 -3.35
C TYR A 159 -11.76 1.94 -4.51
N ASN A 160 -10.72 1.13 -4.37
CA ASN A 160 -10.39 0.10 -5.35
C ASN A 160 -11.51 -0.95 -5.47
N TYR A 161 -12.04 -1.43 -4.33
CA TYR A 161 -13.17 -2.37 -4.33
C TYR A 161 -14.40 -1.77 -5.02
N LEU A 162 -14.75 -0.52 -4.68
CA LEU A 162 -15.88 0.20 -5.27
C LEU A 162 -15.70 0.42 -6.77
N GLN A 163 -14.49 0.77 -7.21
CA GLN A 163 -14.14 0.94 -8.62
C GLN A 163 -14.28 -0.39 -9.39
N ALA A 164 -13.81 -1.50 -8.81
CA ALA A 164 -13.89 -2.82 -9.43
C ALA A 164 -15.34 -3.35 -9.57
N HIS A 165 -16.26 -2.85 -8.74
CA HIS A 165 -17.67 -3.25 -8.70
C HIS A 165 -18.64 -2.23 -9.31
N SER A 166 -18.12 -1.22 -10.02
CA SER A 166 -18.93 -0.17 -10.64
C SER A 166 -18.72 -0.13 -12.15
N ASP A 167 -19.83 -0.10 -12.89
CA ASP A 167 -19.85 0.13 -14.34
C ASP A 167 -19.97 1.62 -14.70
N ASP A 168 -20.07 2.51 -13.70
CA ASP A 168 -20.23 3.95 -13.92
C ASP A 168 -18.85 4.61 -14.13
N ALA A 169 -18.60 5.06 -15.36
CA ALA A 169 -17.33 5.69 -15.74
C ALA A 169 -17.02 7.00 -14.98
N PHE A 170 -18.04 7.75 -14.57
CA PHE A 170 -17.85 8.98 -13.81
C PHE A 170 -17.45 8.66 -12.36
N LEU A 171 -18.13 7.72 -11.72
CA LEU A 171 -17.76 7.22 -10.39
C LEU A 171 -16.37 6.60 -10.40
N ASN A 172 -16.04 5.78 -11.39
CA ASN A 172 -14.73 5.14 -11.51
C ASN A 172 -13.59 6.15 -11.64
N ARG A 173 -13.85 7.29 -12.31
CA ARG A 173 -12.90 8.40 -12.37
C ARG A 173 -12.74 9.09 -11.02
N ILE A 174 -13.83 9.26 -10.26
CA ILE A 174 -13.77 9.84 -8.91
C ILE A 174 -12.97 8.92 -7.99
N PHE A 175 -13.27 7.62 -7.98
CA PHE A 175 -12.53 6.65 -7.17
C PHE A 175 -11.04 6.64 -7.51
N GLN A 176 -10.67 6.74 -8.79
CA GLN A 176 -9.26 6.83 -9.17
C GLN A 176 -8.57 8.06 -8.56
N ILE A 177 -9.24 9.22 -8.57
CA ILE A 177 -8.69 10.45 -7.97
C ILE A 177 -8.47 10.25 -6.47
N LEU A 178 -9.46 9.69 -5.77
CA LEU A 178 -9.37 9.43 -4.33
C LEU A 178 -8.28 8.40 -4.00
N ILE A 179 -8.12 7.35 -4.81
CA ILE A 179 -7.02 6.38 -4.70
C ILE A 179 -5.67 7.08 -4.87
N ASP A 180 -5.53 7.93 -5.88
CA ASP A 180 -4.27 8.65 -6.17
C ASP A 180 -3.90 9.62 -5.03
N GLU A 181 -4.89 10.32 -4.45
CA GLU A 181 -4.71 11.17 -3.27
C GLU A 181 -4.30 10.35 -2.03
N SER A 182 -4.98 9.22 -1.80
CA SER A 182 -4.68 8.34 -0.67
C SER A 182 -3.27 7.73 -0.80
N PHE A 183 -2.83 7.38 -2.02
CA PHE A 183 -1.45 6.97 -2.28
C PHE A 183 -0.43 8.07 -1.96
N PHE A 184 -0.75 9.33 -2.28
CA PHE A 184 0.12 10.45 -1.96
C PHE A 184 0.28 10.62 -0.45
N HIS A 185 -0.82 10.55 0.32
CA HIS A 185 -0.77 10.63 1.78
C HIS A 185 -0.07 9.44 2.41
N LEU A 186 -0.43 8.21 2.01
CA LEU A 186 0.21 6.98 2.51
C LEU A 186 1.72 7.02 2.32
N ARG A 187 2.19 7.49 1.15
CA ARG A 187 3.63 7.70 0.92
C ARG A 187 4.22 8.72 1.89
N SER A 188 3.58 9.88 2.01
CA SER A 188 4.07 10.96 2.86
C SER A 188 4.20 10.50 4.32
N PHE A 189 3.16 9.86 4.87
CA PHE A 189 3.19 9.32 6.23
C PHE A 189 4.17 8.16 6.38
N GLY A 190 4.21 7.23 5.43
CA GLY A 190 5.15 6.10 5.45
C GLY A 190 6.61 6.55 5.43
N GLU A 191 6.96 7.56 4.64
CA GLU A 191 8.31 8.13 4.61
C GLU A 191 8.66 8.85 5.93
N MET A 192 7.71 9.59 6.52
CA MET A 192 7.91 10.18 7.85
C MET A 192 8.12 9.11 8.92
N MET A 193 7.33 8.03 8.90
CA MET A 193 7.48 6.91 9.82
C MET A 193 8.83 6.21 9.64
N ALA A 194 9.30 6.05 8.40
CA ALA A 194 10.62 5.49 8.10
C ALA A 194 11.74 6.40 8.62
N GLU A 195 11.63 7.71 8.47
CA GLU A 195 12.63 8.65 9.00
C GLU A 195 12.71 8.60 10.54
N MET A 196 11.54 8.52 11.20
CA MET A 196 11.42 8.41 12.65
C MET A 196 11.76 7.01 13.21
N GLY A 197 12.10 6.05 12.35
CA GLY A 197 12.44 4.69 12.78
C GLY A 197 11.27 3.86 13.31
N ILE A 198 10.03 4.20 12.92
CA ILE A 198 8.78 3.60 13.40
C ILE A 198 7.92 3.00 12.27
N LEU A 199 8.49 2.73 11.09
CA LEU A 199 7.74 2.23 9.94
C LEU A 199 7.01 0.92 10.30
N GLY A 200 5.74 0.84 9.93
CA GLY A 200 4.89 -0.31 10.16
C GLY A 200 4.02 -0.62 8.95
N VAL A 201 3.60 -1.87 8.83
CA VAL A 201 2.65 -2.29 7.79
C VAL A 201 1.23 -1.97 8.29
N PRO A 202 0.37 -1.33 7.46
CA PRO A 202 -1.04 -1.16 7.79
C PRO A 202 -1.73 -2.48 8.14
N ARG A 203 -2.74 -2.43 9.01
CA ARG A 203 -3.50 -3.61 9.45
C ARG A 203 -4.36 -4.20 8.33
N VAL A 204 -4.86 -5.41 8.54
CA VAL A 204 -5.83 -6.04 7.64
C VAL A 204 -7.17 -5.31 7.73
N ILE A 205 -7.83 -5.12 6.59
CA ILE A 205 -9.10 -4.40 6.49
C ILE A 205 -10.24 -5.39 6.64
N HIS A 206 -11.21 -5.05 7.48
CA HIS A 206 -12.40 -5.88 7.67
C HIS A 206 -13.37 -5.72 6.49
N GLU A 207 -14.02 -6.82 6.09
CA GLU A 207 -14.91 -6.87 4.92
C GLU A 207 -16.03 -5.84 4.93
N SER A 208 -16.59 -5.56 6.11
CA SER A 208 -17.66 -4.58 6.28
C SER A 208 -17.28 -3.14 5.93
N LEU A 209 -15.99 -2.83 5.81
CA LEU A 209 -15.51 -1.47 5.51
C LEU A 209 -15.52 -1.18 4.01
N TYR A 210 -15.19 -2.17 3.18
CA TYR A 210 -15.15 -2.00 1.72
C TYR A 210 -16.38 -2.53 0.99
N LYS A 211 -17.12 -3.49 1.56
CA LYS A 211 -18.44 -3.91 1.04
C LYS A 211 -19.53 -2.92 1.47
N VAL A 212 -19.44 -1.69 0.97
CA VAL A 212 -20.32 -0.57 1.32
C VAL A 212 -21.72 -0.81 0.75
N SER A 213 -22.74 -0.82 1.62
CA SER A 213 -24.14 -0.97 1.22
C SER A 213 -24.82 0.34 0.79
N ASP A 214 -24.29 1.48 1.26
CA ASP A 214 -24.80 2.82 0.98
C ASP A 214 -23.62 3.75 0.67
N LEU A 215 -23.35 3.91 -0.62
CA LEU A 215 -22.21 4.69 -1.12
C LEU A 215 -22.37 6.18 -0.83
N GLU A 216 -23.60 6.72 -0.95
CA GLU A 216 -23.84 8.14 -0.71
C GLU A 216 -23.54 8.48 0.75
N LYS A 217 -24.06 7.66 1.67
CA LYS A 217 -23.76 7.83 3.09
C LYS A 217 -22.27 7.70 3.38
N PHE A 218 -21.58 6.71 2.82
CA PHE A 218 -20.14 6.53 3.02
C PHE A 218 -19.34 7.77 2.60
N LEU A 219 -19.67 8.37 1.44
CA LEU A 219 -19.00 9.57 0.97
C LEU A 219 -19.33 10.80 1.82
N LEU A 220 -20.58 10.96 2.26
CA LEU A 220 -20.99 12.06 3.14
C LEU A 220 -20.30 11.97 4.52
N ASP A 221 -20.27 10.77 5.12
CA ASP A 221 -19.60 10.52 6.40
C ASP A 221 -18.10 10.88 6.30
N GLY A 222 -17.44 10.52 5.19
CA GLY A 222 -16.03 10.87 4.96
C GLY A 222 -15.79 12.38 4.84
N ILE A 223 -16.69 13.13 4.19
CA ILE A 223 -16.61 14.60 4.12
C ILE A 223 -16.76 15.22 5.51
N GLU A 224 -17.72 14.74 6.31
CA GLU A 224 -17.94 15.22 7.67
C GLU A 224 -16.72 14.95 8.56
N GLU A 225 -16.11 13.77 8.44
CA GLU A 225 -14.90 13.40 9.15
C GLU A 225 -13.73 14.34 8.81
N GLU A 226 -13.48 14.62 7.53
CA GLU A 226 -12.42 15.56 7.13
C GLU A 226 -12.65 16.99 7.64
N ILE A 227 -13.90 17.45 7.66
CA ILE A 227 -14.25 18.77 8.19
C ILE A 227 -13.98 18.79 9.70
N ALA A 228 -14.40 17.76 10.43
CA ALA A 228 -14.17 17.65 11.86
C ALA A 228 -12.67 17.62 12.20
N ALA A 229 -11.89 16.83 11.45
CA ALA A 229 -10.44 16.77 11.61
C ALA A 229 -9.77 18.13 11.37
N LYS A 230 -10.21 18.89 10.36
CA LYS A 230 -9.72 20.26 10.11
C LYS A 230 -10.02 21.22 11.25
N GLU A 231 -11.22 21.16 11.82
CA GLU A 231 -11.58 22.01 12.97
C GLU A 231 -10.77 21.62 14.21
N GLN A 232 -10.61 20.33 14.49
CA GLN A 232 -9.79 19.85 15.60
C GLN A 232 -8.32 20.30 15.47
N CYS A 233 -7.75 20.24 14.26
CA CYS A 233 -6.40 20.74 14.00
C CYS A 233 -6.27 22.25 14.28
N LYS A 234 -7.30 23.05 13.99
CA LYS A 234 -7.30 24.48 14.31
C LYS A 234 -7.31 24.70 15.82
N GLU A 235 -8.20 24.01 16.55
CA GLU A 235 -8.30 24.10 18.01
C GLU A 235 -7.00 23.71 18.71
N LEU A 236 -6.27 22.74 18.18
CA LEU A 236 -4.97 22.30 18.72
C LEU A 236 -3.81 23.22 18.34
N SER A 237 -4.00 24.14 17.38
CA SER A 237 -2.96 25.07 16.92
C SER A 237 -3.03 26.46 17.56
N ASP A 238 -4.12 26.76 18.27
CA ASP A 238 -4.35 28.00 19.03
C ASP A 238 -3.93 27.86 20.51
#